data_AF-A0A822V5M7-F1
#
_entry.id   AF-A0A822V5M7-F1
#
_cell.length_a   1.000
_cell.length_b   1.000
_cell.length_c   1.000
_cell.angle_alpha   90.00
_cell.angle_beta   90.00
_cell.angle_gamma   90.00
#
_symmetry.space_group_name_H-M   'P 1'
#
loop_
_entity.id
_entity.type
_entity.pdbx_description
1 polymer ?
#
loop_
_entity_poly.entity_id
_entity_poly.type
_entity_poly.pdbx_seq_one_letter_code
_entity_poly.pdbx_strand_id
1 'polypeptide(L)'
;MTLQHSKPLKAAVVAWIAFASIAHAHEPVSGLIWTGDPASHCEFVSPVSLTVGPTYWTGACPGNKASGLGMLRRRDGDRAGPAFYGRMQAGVPVIGVIDDEGYRVGAFSNGDIGGDTQQEPQVGLDAFRLAAEAAREVAGRYARDGNAASARHYEAVAKRLEDQVE
;
A
#
# COMPACT_ATOMS: atom_id res chain seq x y z
N MET A 1 69.63 -55.39 -28.46
CA MET A 1 69.80 -54.58 -29.68
C MET A 1 68.45 -54.49 -30.37
N THR A 2 67.68 -53.42 -30.14
CA THR A 2 66.97 -52.60 -31.15
C THR A 2 66.04 -51.61 -30.46
N LEU A 3 66.23 -50.34 -30.82
CA LEU A 3 65.37 -49.19 -30.57
C LEU A 3 64.09 -49.26 -31.42
N GLN A 4 62.98 -48.68 -30.94
CA GLN A 4 62.21 -47.58 -31.57
C GLN A 4 60.76 -47.56 -31.06
N HIS A 5 60.37 -46.53 -30.31
CA HIS A 5 59.53 -45.38 -30.73
C HIS A 5 58.03 -45.72 -30.84
N SER A 6 57.05 -44.94 -30.35
CA SER A 6 57.01 -43.61 -29.72
C SER A 6 55.52 -43.24 -29.47
N LYS A 7 55.29 -42.11 -28.77
CA LYS A 7 54.12 -41.19 -28.82
C LYS A 7 52.99 -41.33 -27.78
N PRO A 8 52.33 -40.19 -27.40
CA PRO A 8 52.50 -39.63 -26.06
C PRO A 8 51.20 -39.32 -25.28
N LEU A 9 51.43 -39.00 -24.00
CA LEU A 9 50.61 -38.26 -23.02
C LEU A 9 49.27 -37.68 -23.51
N LYS A 10 48.20 -37.99 -22.77
CA LYS A 10 47.08 -37.07 -22.54
C LYS A 10 46.79 -37.02 -21.04
N ALA A 11 47.15 -35.89 -20.42
CA ALA A 11 46.73 -35.52 -19.09
C ALA A 11 45.23 -35.18 -19.11
N ALA A 12 44.47 -35.79 -18.21
CA ALA A 12 43.07 -35.46 -17.99
C ALA A 12 42.96 -34.37 -16.91
N VAL A 13 42.51 -33.19 -17.30
CA VAL A 13 42.12 -32.10 -16.39
C VAL A 13 40.66 -32.29 -16.03
N VAL A 14 40.37 -32.54 -14.75
CA VAL A 14 39.00 -32.60 -14.22
C VAL A 14 38.60 -31.19 -13.79
N ALA A 15 37.64 -30.60 -14.50
CA ALA A 15 37.08 -29.29 -14.20
C ALA A 15 35.92 -29.41 -13.21
N TRP A 16 35.99 -28.67 -12.11
CA TRP A 16 34.92 -28.55 -11.11
C TRP A 16 33.93 -27.49 -11.58
N ILE A 17 32.68 -27.89 -11.83
CA ILE A 17 31.58 -26.97 -12.14
C ILE A 17 30.96 -26.52 -10.82
N ALA A 18 31.23 -25.27 -10.42
CA ALA A 18 30.52 -24.63 -9.33
C ALA A 18 29.13 -24.21 -9.83
N PHE A 19 28.08 -24.77 -9.23
CA PHE A 19 26.70 -24.32 -9.41
C PHE A 19 26.54 -22.96 -8.72
N ALA A 20 26.57 -21.88 -9.50
CA ALA A 20 26.16 -20.56 -9.03
C ALA A 20 24.63 -20.54 -8.97
N SER A 21 24.07 -20.56 -7.75
CA SER A 21 22.67 -20.24 -7.51
C SER A 21 22.39 -18.83 -8.02
N ILE A 22 21.62 -18.72 -9.10
CA ILE A 22 21.10 -17.43 -9.56
C ILE A 22 20.02 -17.03 -8.54
N ALA A 23 20.44 -16.24 -7.54
CA ALA A 23 19.51 -15.47 -6.75
C ALA A 23 18.89 -14.44 -7.70
N HIS A 24 17.63 -14.67 -8.11
CA HIS A 24 16.82 -13.63 -8.71
C HIS A 24 16.63 -12.54 -7.66
N ALA A 25 17.46 -11.49 -7.71
CA ALA A 25 17.15 -10.24 -7.06
C ALA A 25 15.89 -9.72 -7.75
N HIS A 26 14.73 -9.89 -7.12
CA HIS A 26 13.56 -9.08 -7.45
C HIS A 26 13.97 -7.62 -7.18
N GLU A 27 14.10 -6.82 -8.24
CA GLU A 27 14.27 -5.39 -8.10
C GLU A 27 13.14 -4.86 -7.20
N PRO A 28 13.45 -4.11 -6.13
CA PRO A 28 12.40 -3.46 -5.37
C PRO A 28 11.63 -2.58 -6.36
N VAL A 29 10.30 -2.66 -6.33
CA VAL A 29 9.41 -1.73 -7.04
C VAL A 29 9.75 -0.33 -6.52
N SER A 30 10.71 0.30 -7.20
CA SER A 30 11.36 1.52 -6.77
C SER A 30 10.44 2.66 -7.19
N GLY A 31 9.55 3.07 -6.29
CA GLY A 31 8.56 4.11 -6.60
C GLY A 31 7.52 4.39 -5.53
N LEU A 32 7.41 3.57 -4.47
CA LEU A 32 6.45 3.82 -3.39
C LEU A 32 7.02 4.79 -2.35
N ILE A 33 6.28 5.85 -2.05
CA ILE A 33 6.64 6.84 -1.03
C ILE A 33 6.19 6.31 0.34
N TRP A 34 7.12 5.70 1.06
CA TRP A 34 6.93 5.35 2.46
C TRP A 34 7.04 6.59 3.33
N THR A 35 6.09 6.72 4.24
CA THR A 35 6.05 7.79 5.25
C THR A 35 5.53 7.22 6.56
N GLY A 36 5.65 8.00 7.63
CA GLY A 36 5.16 7.65 8.95
C GLY A 36 4.19 8.69 9.47
N ASP A 37 3.17 8.23 10.18
CA ASP A 37 2.31 9.10 10.98
C ASP A 37 3.17 9.95 11.94
N PRO A 38 3.13 11.29 11.87
CA PRO A 38 3.95 12.14 12.73
C PRO A 38 3.71 11.95 14.24
N ALA A 39 2.53 11.48 14.65
CA ALA A 39 2.15 11.30 16.04
C ALA A 39 2.33 9.85 16.52
N SER A 40 1.93 8.87 15.72
CA SER A 40 1.97 7.45 16.12
C SER A 40 3.19 6.68 15.59
N HIS A 41 3.95 7.27 14.66
CA HIS A 41 5.02 6.63 13.91
C HIS A 41 4.59 5.38 13.12
N CYS A 42 3.28 5.20 12.91
CA CYS A 42 2.77 4.13 12.07
C CYS A 42 3.19 4.34 10.62
N GLU A 43 3.84 3.36 10.02
CA GLU A 43 4.35 3.44 8.65
C GLU A 43 3.31 3.03 7.62
N PHE A 44 3.31 3.75 6.50
CA PHE A 44 2.48 3.45 5.35
C PHE A 44 3.06 4.03 4.06
N VAL A 45 2.61 3.49 2.93
CA VAL A 45 2.76 4.09 1.62
C VAL A 45 1.66 5.12 1.44
N SER A 46 2.04 6.36 1.14
CA SER A 46 1.08 7.42 0.81
C SER A 46 0.72 7.36 -0.68
N PRO A 47 -0.55 7.17 -1.05
CA PRO A 47 -1.00 7.37 -2.42
C PRO A 47 -0.56 8.73 -2.95
N VAL A 48 -0.12 8.79 -4.21
CA VAL A 48 0.34 10.04 -4.84
C VAL A 48 -0.75 11.11 -4.82
N SER A 49 -2.00 10.73 -5.06
CA SER A 49 -3.16 11.64 -5.02
C SER A 49 -3.49 12.19 -3.64
N LEU A 50 -2.87 11.73 -2.54
CA LEU A 50 -2.98 12.43 -1.26
C LEU A 50 -2.19 13.73 -1.24
N THR A 51 -1.33 14.00 -2.21
CA THR A 51 -0.38 15.13 -2.22
C THR A 51 0.68 15.05 -1.11
N VAL A 52 1.70 15.90 -1.19
CA VAL A 52 2.82 15.90 -0.25
C VAL A 52 2.46 16.62 1.05
N GLY A 53 2.87 16.06 2.19
CA GLY A 53 2.90 16.71 3.51
C GLY A 53 2.53 15.76 4.66
N PRO A 54 2.35 16.28 5.89
CA PRO A 54 2.01 15.47 7.06
C PRO A 54 0.70 14.67 6.87
N THR A 55 0.79 13.35 6.97
CA THR A 55 -0.32 12.41 6.81
C THR A 55 -0.47 11.58 8.07
N TYR A 56 -1.70 11.43 8.56
CA TYR A 56 -2.00 10.74 9.81
C TYR A 56 -2.82 9.50 9.52
N TRP A 57 -2.49 8.39 10.18
CA TRP A 57 -3.21 7.13 10.07
C TRP A 57 -4.18 6.98 11.23
N THR A 58 -5.45 6.71 10.92
CA THR A 58 -6.45 6.31 11.90
C THR A 58 -6.93 4.90 11.56
N GLY A 59 -6.39 3.91 12.27
CA GLY A 59 -6.68 2.50 12.06
C GLY A 59 -5.80 1.62 12.95
N ALA A 60 -5.74 0.32 12.68
CA ALA A 60 -4.82 -0.57 13.39
C ALA A 60 -3.39 -0.39 12.88
N CYS A 61 -2.41 -0.51 13.77
CA CYS A 61 -0.99 -0.42 13.42
C CYS A 61 -0.15 -1.55 14.05
N PRO A 62 -0.44 -2.83 13.75
CA PRO A 62 0.39 -3.93 14.23
C PRO A 62 1.78 -3.87 13.59
N GLY A 63 2.82 -4.09 14.39
CA GLY A 63 4.20 -4.13 13.87
C GLY A 63 4.64 -2.84 13.18
N ASN A 64 4.17 -1.68 13.65
CA ASN A 64 4.44 -0.35 13.09
C ASN A 64 3.97 -0.14 11.66
N LYS A 65 3.04 -0.95 11.14
CA LYS A 65 2.53 -0.81 9.78
C LYS A 65 1.01 -0.69 9.74
N ALA A 66 0.51 0.33 9.05
CA ALA A 66 -0.93 0.55 8.87
C ALA A 66 -1.58 -0.70 8.27
N SER A 67 -2.61 -1.22 8.93
CA SER A 67 -3.24 -2.47 8.53
C SER A 67 -4.73 -2.48 8.84
N GLY A 68 -5.50 -3.20 8.01
CA GLY A 68 -6.95 -3.29 8.12
C GLY A 68 -7.66 -2.06 7.56
N LEU A 69 -8.91 -1.88 7.98
CA LEU A 69 -9.72 -0.72 7.61
C LEU A 69 -9.28 0.54 8.37
N GLY A 70 -9.23 1.67 7.67
CA GLY A 70 -8.94 2.95 8.30
C GLY A 70 -8.83 4.09 7.31
N MET A 71 -8.27 5.21 7.79
CA MET A 71 -8.12 6.44 7.02
C MET A 71 -6.69 6.97 7.10
N LEU A 72 -6.16 7.38 5.95
CA LEU A 72 -5.05 8.34 5.90
C LEU A 72 -5.63 9.73 5.68
N ARG A 73 -5.26 10.70 6.52
CA ARG A 73 -5.69 12.09 6.39
C ARG A 73 -4.50 13.02 6.31
N ARG A 74 -4.41 13.78 5.23
CA ARG A 74 -3.47 14.89 5.13
C ARG A 74 -3.93 16.07 5.98
N ARG A 75 -2.97 16.74 6.62
CA ARG A 75 -3.22 17.98 7.35
C ARG A 75 -2.10 18.98 7.12
N ASP A 76 -2.49 20.24 6.93
CA ASP A 76 -1.58 21.38 6.88
C ASP A 76 -1.89 22.30 8.05
N GLY A 77 -1.17 22.06 9.15
CA GLY A 77 -1.56 22.59 10.46
C GLY A 77 -2.94 22.07 10.85
N ASP A 78 -3.86 22.98 11.16
CA ASP A 78 -5.23 22.63 11.57
C ASP A 78 -6.18 22.34 10.39
N ARG A 79 -5.75 22.61 9.15
CA ARG A 79 -6.58 22.40 7.96
C ARG A 79 -6.53 20.94 7.53
N ALA A 80 -7.69 20.31 7.43
CA ALA A 80 -7.81 19.00 6.80
C ALA A 80 -7.64 19.12 5.29
N GLY A 81 -6.77 18.28 4.72
CA GLY A 81 -6.60 18.10 3.28
C GLY A 81 -7.22 16.79 2.80
N PRO A 82 -6.76 16.24 1.67
CA PRO A 82 -7.24 14.98 1.09
C PRO A 82 -7.24 13.81 2.07
N ALA A 83 -8.10 12.84 1.84
CA ALA A 83 -8.09 11.59 2.60
C ALA A 83 -8.28 10.34 1.77
N PHE A 84 -7.60 9.29 2.21
CA PHE A 84 -7.84 7.92 1.81
C PHE A 84 -8.74 7.26 2.83
N TYR A 85 -9.73 6.50 2.36
CA TYR A 85 -10.53 5.58 3.15
C TYR A 85 -10.50 4.21 2.49
N GLY A 86 -10.16 3.17 3.25
CA GLY A 86 -10.19 1.82 2.71
C GLY A 86 -9.34 0.85 3.51
N ARG A 87 -8.86 -0.18 2.81
CA ARG A 87 -8.08 -1.27 3.39
C ARG A 87 -6.59 -1.07 3.15
N MET A 88 -5.82 -1.22 4.22
CA MET A 88 -4.35 -1.29 4.22
C MET A 88 -3.89 -2.72 4.54
N GLN A 89 -2.77 -3.13 3.97
CA GLN A 89 -2.08 -4.38 4.30
C GLN A 89 -0.58 -4.11 4.44
N ALA A 90 -0.04 -4.33 5.66
CA ALA A 90 1.38 -4.14 5.95
C ALA A 90 1.92 -2.78 5.49
N GLY A 91 1.14 -1.71 5.69
CA GLY A 91 1.49 -0.35 5.32
C GLY A 91 1.15 0.03 3.88
N VAL A 92 0.69 -0.90 3.03
CA VAL A 92 0.37 -0.60 1.63
C VAL A 92 -1.15 -0.52 1.45
N PRO A 93 -1.70 0.52 0.79
CA PRO A 93 -3.10 0.53 0.40
C PRO A 93 -3.42 -0.66 -0.50
N VAL A 94 -4.58 -1.26 -0.33
CA VAL A 94 -5.05 -2.39 -1.16
C VAL A 94 -6.14 -1.92 -2.10
N ILE A 95 -7.15 -1.28 -1.54
CA ILE A 95 -8.35 -0.80 -2.25
C ILE A 95 -9.03 0.26 -1.39
N GLY A 96 -9.60 1.27 -2.03
CA GLY A 96 -10.38 2.28 -1.34
C GLY A 96 -10.65 3.51 -2.20
N VAL A 97 -10.89 4.62 -1.51
CA VAL A 97 -11.27 5.89 -2.11
C VAL A 97 -10.34 6.99 -1.63
N ILE A 98 -9.86 7.83 -2.55
CA ILE A 98 -9.30 9.14 -2.25
C ILE A 98 -10.39 10.19 -2.44
N ASP A 99 -10.65 10.98 -1.40
CA ASP A 99 -11.52 12.15 -1.39
C ASP A 99 -10.64 13.41 -1.49
N ASP A 100 -10.62 14.00 -2.69
CA ASP A 100 -9.88 15.22 -3.05
C ASP A 100 -10.63 15.97 -4.16
N GLU A 101 -11.56 16.84 -3.77
CA GLU A 101 -12.45 17.58 -4.70
C GLU A 101 -13.29 16.68 -5.63
N GLY A 102 -13.39 15.40 -5.28
CA GLY A 102 -13.95 14.31 -6.07
C GLY A 102 -13.37 12.97 -5.61
N TYR A 103 -13.94 11.87 -6.09
CA TYR A 103 -13.49 10.53 -5.71
C TYR A 103 -12.59 9.90 -6.76
N ARG A 104 -11.41 9.46 -6.33
CA ARG A 104 -10.63 8.44 -7.06
C ARG A 104 -10.86 7.12 -6.36
N VAL A 105 -11.24 6.09 -7.10
CA VAL A 105 -11.72 4.84 -6.52
C VAL A 105 -11.09 3.64 -7.18
N GLY A 106 -10.74 2.63 -6.37
CA GLY A 106 -10.28 1.37 -6.91
C GLY A 106 -9.18 0.70 -6.11
N ALA A 107 -8.55 -0.26 -6.76
CA ALA A 107 -7.37 -0.93 -6.26
C ALA A 107 -6.17 0.02 -6.25
N PHE A 108 -5.23 -0.28 -5.36
CA PHE A 108 -3.93 0.38 -5.37
C PHE A 108 -3.05 -0.21 -6.46
N SER A 109 -2.56 0.65 -7.35
CA SER A 109 -1.70 0.27 -8.47
C SER A 109 -0.77 1.42 -8.80
N ASN A 110 0.50 1.13 -9.11
CA ASN A 110 1.48 2.15 -9.54
C ASN A 110 1.60 3.37 -8.59
N GLY A 111 1.46 3.14 -7.28
CA GLY A 111 1.62 4.19 -6.27
C GLY A 111 0.36 4.99 -5.96
N ASP A 112 -0.80 4.65 -6.54
CA ASP A 112 -2.04 5.39 -6.31
C ASP A 112 -3.30 4.51 -6.36
N ILE A 113 -4.41 5.09 -5.92
CA ILE A 113 -5.75 4.46 -5.98
C ILE A 113 -6.39 4.74 -7.33
N GLY A 114 -6.91 3.69 -7.98
CA GLY A 114 -7.60 3.82 -9.27
C GLY A 114 -6.66 4.23 -10.41
N GLY A 115 -5.38 3.93 -10.29
CA GLY A 115 -4.36 4.23 -11.32
C GLY A 115 -4.48 3.37 -12.58
N ASP A 116 -5.28 2.31 -12.56
CA ASP A 116 -5.57 1.46 -13.71
C ASP A 116 -6.83 1.94 -14.45
N THR A 117 -6.67 2.31 -15.72
CA THR A 117 -7.75 2.80 -16.58
C THR A 117 -8.67 1.69 -17.11
N GLN A 118 -8.31 0.41 -16.93
CA GLN A 118 -9.11 -0.75 -17.34
C GLN A 118 -9.82 -1.44 -16.17
N GLN A 119 -9.87 -0.78 -15.00
CA GLN A 119 -10.48 -1.36 -13.81
C GLN A 119 -11.95 -1.75 -14.05
N GLU A 120 -12.30 -2.98 -13.64
CA GLU A 120 -13.66 -3.47 -13.72
C GLU A 120 -14.61 -2.62 -12.85
N PRO A 121 -15.85 -2.31 -13.30
CA PRO A 121 -16.81 -1.52 -12.54
C PRO A 121 -17.05 -2.04 -11.12
N GLN A 122 -17.01 -3.36 -10.94
CA GLN A 122 -17.21 -4.00 -9.63
C GLN A 122 -16.14 -3.59 -8.61
N VAL A 123 -14.90 -3.36 -9.04
CA VAL A 123 -13.81 -2.91 -8.16
C VAL A 123 -14.09 -1.50 -7.61
N GLY A 124 -14.71 -0.64 -8.42
CA GLY A 124 -15.15 0.69 -7.97
C GLY A 124 -16.22 0.60 -6.88
N LEU A 125 -17.23 -0.25 -7.06
CA LEU A 125 -18.28 -0.49 -6.06
C LEU A 125 -17.71 -1.08 -4.77
N ASP A 126 -16.80 -2.05 -4.88
CA ASP A 126 -16.15 -2.67 -3.72
C ASP A 126 -15.24 -1.68 -2.98
N ALA A 127 -14.58 -0.78 -3.71
CA ALA A 127 -13.80 0.31 -3.12
C ALA A 127 -14.68 1.26 -2.31
N PHE A 128 -15.84 1.68 -2.83
CA PHE A 128 -16.78 2.52 -2.08
C PHE A 128 -17.33 1.83 -0.84
N ARG A 129 -17.71 0.54 -0.94
CA ARG A 129 -18.17 -0.26 0.21
C ARG A 129 -17.12 -0.32 1.31
N LEU A 130 -15.88 -0.68 0.97
CA LEU A 130 -14.78 -0.76 1.93
C LEU A 130 -14.39 0.62 2.50
N ALA A 131 -14.51 1.68 1.71
CA ALA A 131 -14.28 3.04 2.17
C ALA A 131 -15.35 3.49 3.17
N ALA A 132 -16.63 3.16 2.92
CA ALA A 132 -17.72 3.43 3.85
C ALA A 132 -17.51 2.67 5.17
N GLU A 133 -17.17 1.37 5.11
CA GLU A 133 -16.82 0.58 6.30
C GLU A 133 -15.62 1.19 7.06
N ALA A 134 -14.58 1.60 6.35
CA ALA A 134 -13.42 2.24 6.96
C ALA A 134 -13.77 3.57 7.65
N ALA A 135 -14.61 4.39 7.04
CA ALA A 135 -15.10 5.63 7.66
C ALA A 135 -15.93 5.35 8.92
N ARG A 136 -16.75 4.30 8.96
CA ARG A 136 -17.48 3.86 10.17
C ARG A 136 -16.51 3.39 11.27
N GLU A 137 -15.49 2.62 10.92
CA GLU A 137 -14.45 2.21 11.88
C GLU A 137 -13.71 3.41 12.49
N VAL A 138 -13.38 4.41 11.67
CA VAL A 138 -12.78 5.67 12.12
C VAL A 138 -13.74 6.45 13.02
N ALA A 139 -15.02 6.53 12.66
CA ALA A 139 -16.04 7.14 13.52
C ALA A 139 -16.13 6.44 14.88
N GLY A 140 -16.15 5.11 14.88
CA GLY A 140 -16.18 4.29 16.10
C GLY A 140 -14.94 4.50 16.98
N ARG A 141 -13.75 4.69 16.39
CA ARG A 141 -12.53 5.04 17.13
C ARG A 141 -12.68 6.39 17.82
N TYR A 142 -13.06 7.44 17.07
CA TYR A 142 -13.28 8.76 17.66
C TYR A 142 -14.35 8.76 18.75
N ALA A 143 -15.41 7.95 18.61
CA ALA A 143 -16.43 7.81 19.64
C ALA A 143 -15.85 7.20 20.93
N ARG A 144 -15.03 6.14 20.82
CA ARG A 144 -14.34 5.53 21.97
C ARG A 144 -13.36 6.47 22.64
N ASP A 145 -12.74 7.36 21.87
CA ASP A 145 -11.81 8.39 22.37
C ASP A 145 -12.54 9.62 22.95
N GLY A 146 -13.88 9.60 23.03
CA GLY A 146 -14.68 10.69 23.57
C GLY A 146 -14.87 11.89 22.61
N ASN A 147 -14.41 11.78 21.37
CA ASN A 147 -14.55 12.81 20.35
C ASN A 147 -15.83 12.63 19.53
N ALA A 148 -16.96 13.04 20.12
CA ALA A 148 -18.28 12.91 19.50
C ALA A 148 -18.43 13.73 18.21
N ALA A 149 -17.71 14.85 18.06
CA ALA A 149 -17.77 15.68 16.87
C ALA A 149 -17.14 14.98 15.67
N SER A 150 -15.92 14.45 15.82
CA SER A 150 -15.27 13.67 14.76
C SER A 150 -16.01 12.37 14.47
N ALA A 151 -16.56 11.69 15.49
CA ALA A 151 -17.39 10.51 15.27
C ALA A 151 -18.58 10.79 14.34
N ARG A 152 -19.37 11.84 14.63
CA ARG A 152 -20.49 12.25 13.76
C ARG A 152 -20.03 12.65 12.36
N HIS A 153 -18.91 13.34 12.25
CA HIS A 153 -18.35 13.73 10.96
C HIS A 153 -18.04 12.51 10.09
N TYR A 154 -17.35 11.51 10.62
CA TYR A 154 -16.97 10.33 9.84
C TYR A 154 -18.13 9.37 9.58
N GLU A 155 -19.16 9.34 10.43
CA GLU A 155 -20.42 8.68 10.06
C GLU A 155 -21.11 9.35 8.87
N ALA A 156 -21.07 10.69 8.79
CA ALA A 156 -21.60 11.40 7.62
C ALA A 156 -20.75 11.15 6.37
N VAL A 157 -19.43 11.00 6.50
CA VAL A 157 -18.55 10.56 5.40
C VAL A 157 -18.95 9.16 4.94
N ALA A 158 -19.12 8.21 5.86
CA ALA A 158 -19.50 6.83 5.53
C ALA A 158 -20.78 6.77 4.71
N LYS A 159 -21.81 7.53 5.10
CA LYS A 159 -23.07 7.63 4.35
C LYS A 159 -22.86 8.17 2.93
N ARG A 160 -22.10 9.26 2.77
CA ARG A 160 -21.83 9.81 1.43
C ARG A 160 -21.08 8.85 0.51
N LEU A 161 -20.22 7.99 1.07
CA LEU A 161 -19.52 6.95 0.32
C LEU A 161 -20.45 5.79 -0.06
N GLU A 162 -21.38 5.44 0.83
CA GLU A 162 -22.41 4.42 0.59
C GLU A 162 -23.39 4.85 -0.51
N ASP A 163 -23.76 6.14 -0.55
CA ASP A 163 -24.61 6.72 -1.61
C ASP A 163 -23.98 6.64 -3.02
N GLN A 164 -22.69 6.28 -3.14
CA GLN A 164 -22.02 6.08 -4.44
C GLN A 164 -22.14 4.65 -4.98
N VAL A 165 -22.76 3.74 -4.22
CA VAL A 165 -22.90 2.32 -4.57
C VAL A 165 -24.25 2.03 -5.27
N GLU A 166 -25.13 3.03 -5.35
CA GLU A 166 -26.44 2.98 -6.03
C GLU A 166 -26.34 3.22 -7.54
#